data_AF-A1IVR7-F1
#
_entry.id   AF-A1IVR7-F1
#
_cell.length_a   1.000
_cell.length_b   1.000
_cell.length_c   1.000
_cell.angle_alpha   90.00
_cell.angle_beta   90.00
_cell.angle_gamma   90.00
#
_symmetry.space_group_name_H-M   'P 1'
#
loop_
_entity.id
_entity.type
_entity.pdbx_description
1 polymer ?
#
loop_
_entity_poly.entity_id
_entity_poly.type
_entity_poly.pdbx_seq_one_letter_code
_entity_poly.pdbx_strand_id
1 'polypeptide(L)' 'YTLLCYKTPSPINAETCPPGENLCYTKMWCDAWCSSRGKVVELGCAATCPSKKPYEEVTCCSTDKCNPHPKQRPD' A
#
# COMPACT_ATOMS: atom_id res chain seq x y z
N TYR A 1 -9.17 -4.47 18.21
CA TYR A 1 -9.15 -3.36 17.24
C TYR A 1 -8.97 -3.96 15.85
N THR A 2 -9.62 -3.40 14.84
CA THR A 2 -9.48 -3.83 13.44
C THR A 2 -8.92 -2.67 12.64
N LEU A 3 -7.80 -2.88 11.97
CA LEU A 3 -7.15 -1.87 11.12
C LEU A 3 -7.88 -1.75 9.77
N LEU A 4 -8.05 -0.53 9.27
CA LEU A 4 -8.53 -0.25 7.93
C LEU A 4 -7.34 0.17 7.04
N CYS A 5 -7.17 -0.46 5.89
CA CYS A 5 -6.14 -0.08 4.92
C CYS A 5 -6.75 0.10 3.54
N TYR A 6 -6.20 1.02 2.74
CA TYR A 6 -6.47 1.06 1.31
C TYR A 6 -5.92 -0.20 0.65
N LYS A 7 -6.68 -0.77 -0.28
CA LYS A 7 -6.27 -1.94 -1.07
C LYS A 7 -6.40 -1.69 -2.57
N THR A 8 -5.55 -2.35 -3.34
CA THR A 8 -5.65 -2.45 -4.80
C THR A 8 -6.36 -3.76 -5.20
N PRO A 9 -6.97 -3.85 -6.40
CA PRO A 9 -6.93 -2.92 -7.54
C PRO A 9 -7.91 -1.74 -7.43
N SER A 10 -7.93 -0.88 -8.46
CA SER A 10 -8.85 0.26 -8.57
C SER A 10 -10.32 -0.18 -8.75
N PRO A 11 -11.30 0.50 -8.14
CA PRO A 11 -11.17 1.70 -7.31
C PRO A 11 -10.53 1.40 -5.96
N ILE A 12 -9.57 2.24 -5.55
CA ILE A 12 -8.89 2.09 -4.26
C ILE A 12 -9.88 2.43 -3.16
N ASN A 13 -10.24 1.42 -2.37
CA ASN A 13 -11.13 1.56 -1.22
C ASN A 13 -10.42 1.12 0.06
N ALA A 14 -10.83 1.71 1.18
CA ALA A 14 -10.37 1.28 2.49
C ALA A 14 -11.21 0.10 2.97
N GLU A 15 -10.56 -0.99 3.33
CA GLU A 15 -11.20 -2.21 3.81
C GLU A 15 -10.59 -2.65 5.13
N THR A 16 -11.38 -3.40 5.91
CA THR A 16 -10.90 -4.01 7.14
C THR A 16 -9.85 -5.07 6.84
N CYS A 17 -8.75 -5.04 7.61
CA CYS A 17 -7.71 -6.05 7.53
C CYS A 17 -8.14 -7.34 8.24
N PRO A 18 -7.74 -8.51 7.71
CA PRO A 18 -7.86 -9.79 8.41
C PRO A 18 -7.22 -9.75 9.82
N PRO A 19 -7.70 -10.58 10.76
CA PRO A 19 -7.07 -10.73 12.07
C PRO A 19 -5.59 -11.10 11.94
N GLY A 20 -4.73 -10.38 12.66
CA GLY A 20 -3.27 -10.57 12.63
C GLY A 20 -2.54 -9.63 11.66
N GLU A 21 -3.25 -9.00 10.71
CA GLU A 21 -2.68 -8.02 9.79
C GLU A 21 -2.80 -6.59 10.36
N ASN A 22 -1.81 -6.21 11.16
CA ASN A 22 -1.80 -4.95 11.91
C ASN A 22 -1.02 -3.82 11.22
N LEU A 23 -0.68 -3.98 9.94
CA LEU A 23 0.03 -2.97 9.15
C LEU A 23 -0.67 -2.77 7.81
N CYS A 24 -0.76 -1.51 7.38
CA CYS A 24 -0.98 -1.18 5.98
C CYS A 24 0.36 -1.09 5.27
N TYR A 25 0.43 -1.51 4.01
CA TYR A 25 1.60 -1.29 3.16
C TYR A 25 1.23 -0.56 1.88
N THR A 26 2.23 0.14 1.36
CA THR A 26 2.30 0.64 -0.02
C THR A 26 3.56 0.06 -0.64
N LYS A 27 3.40 -0.64 -1.74
CA LYS A 27 4.48 -1.22 -2.52
C LYS A 27 4.46 -0.65 -3.93
N MET A 28 5.60 -0.18 -4.42
CA MET A 28 5.72 0.45 -5.73
C MET A 28 6.90 -0.11 -6.49
N TRP A 29 6.73 -0.40 -7.78
CA TRP A 29 7.82 -0.87 -8.64
C TRP A 29 7.59 -0.48 -10.10
N CYS A 30 8.64 -0.60 -10.91
CA CYS A 30 8.61 -0.31 -12.34
C CYS A 30 8.41 -1.64 -13.09
N ASP A 31 7.28 -1.79 -13.79
CA ASP A 31 7.02 -2.92 -14.70
C ASP A 31 7.41 -2.57 -16.15
N ALA A 32 7.05 -3.43 -17.11
CA ALA A 32 7.33 -3.22 -18.53
C ALA A 32 6.67 -1.96 -19.13
N TRP A 33 5.62 -1.43 -18.50
CA TRP A 33 4.85 -0.28 -18.97
C TRP A 33 5.15 0.99 -18.20
N CYS A 34 6.07 0.93 -17.24
CA CYS A 34 6.40 2.00 -16.31
C CYS A 34 6.77 3.33 -16.98
N SER A 35 7.40 3.30 -18.15
CA SER A 35 7.71 4.50 -18.94
C SER A 35 6.47 5.22 -19.47
N SER A 36 5.35 4.53 -19.61
CA SER A 36 4.09 5.06 -20.15
C SER A 36 3.00 5.25 -19.09
N ARG A 37 2.97 4.40 -18.05
CA ARG A 37 1.93 4.39 -17.01
C ARG A 37 2.41 4.86 -15.64
N GLY A 38 3.72 5.07 -15.48
CA GLY A 38 4.34 5.25 -14.17
C GLY A 38 4.49 3.94 -13.41
N LYS A 39 4.95 4.01 -12.17
CA LYS A 39 5.16 2.84 -11.32
C LYS A 39 3.84 2.12 -11.04
N VAL A 40 3.90 0.79 -10.99
CA VAL A 40 2.84 -0.04 -10.41
C VAL A 40 2.75 0.28 -8.92
N VAL A 41 1.53 0.35 -8.42
CA VAL A 41 1.22 0.57 -7.00
C VAL A 41 0.37 -0.58 -6.52
N GLU A 42 0.80 -1.22 -5.44
CA GLU A 42 0.07 -2.25 -4.71
C GLU A 42 -0.13 -1.74 -3.28
N LEU A 43 -1.38 -1.76 -2.82
CA LEU A 43 -1.77 -1.37 -1.48
C LEU A 43 -2.42 -2.56 -0.79
N GLY A 44 -2.15 -2.74 0.50
CA GLY A 44 -2.74 -3.86 1.23
C GLY A 44 -2.53 -3.83 2.73
N CYS A 45 -3.02 -4.89 3.36
CA CYS A 45 -2.82 -5.22 4.77
C CYS A 45 -1.69 -6.27 4.87
N ALA A 46 -0.93 -6.26 5.97
CA ALA A 46 0.09 -7.26 6.24
C ALA A 46 0.31 -7.48 7.75
N ALA A 47 0.66 -8.69 8.14
CA ALA A 47 1.08 -9.01 9.51
C ALA A 47 2.48 -8.46 9.83
N THR A 48 3.35 -8.48 8.83
CA THR A 48 4.72 -7.94 8.88
C THR A 48 4.95 -7.08 7.66
N CYS A 49 5.70 -5.99 7.78
CA CYS A 49 5.99 -5.15 6.64
C CYS A 49 6.70 -5.96 5.53
N PRO A 50 6.19 -5.98 4.29
CA PRO A 50 6.81 -6.75 3.21
C PRO A 50 8.27 -6.37 3.01
N SER A 51 9.11 -7.36 2.70
CA SER A 51 10.50 -7.10 2.36
C SER A 51 10.61 -6.43 1.00
N LYS A 52 11.42 -5.37 0.91
CA LYS A 52 11.76 -4.73 -0.35
C LYS A 52 12.62 -5.66 -1.21
N LYS A 53 12.22 -5.88 -2.47
CA LYS A 53 13.13 -6.43 -3.49
C LYS A 53 13.92 -5.30 -4.16
N PRO A 54 14.99 -5.60 -4.92
CA PRO A 54 15.66 -4.58 -5.73
C PRO A 54 14.66 -3.84 -6.62
N TYR A 55 14.78 -2.51 -6.66
CA TYR A 55 13.92 -1.61 -7.44
C TYR A 55 12.46 -1.53 -7.00
N GLU A 56 12.12 -2.10 -5.84
CA GLU A 56 10.83 -1.90 -5.19
C GLU A 56 10.96 -0.89 -4.04
N GLU A 57 9.96 -0.03 -3.91
CA GLU A 57 9.76 0.83 -2.75
C GLU A 57 8.63 0.23 -1.91
N VAL A 58 8.90 -0.02 -0.62
CA VAL A 58 7.89 -0.51 0.32
C VAL A 58 7.85 0.44 1.52
N THR A 59 6.67 0.91 1.87
CA THR A 59 6.40 1.67 3.08
C THR A 59 5.29 0.98 3.86
N CYS A 60 5.39 0.96 5.19
CA CYS A 60 4.35 0.43 6.07
C CYS A 60 3.98 1.41 7.17
N CYS A 61 2.76 1.31 7.65
CA CYS A 61 2.20 2.14 8.72
C CYS A 61 1.11 1.36 9.46
N SER A 62 0.74 1.80 10.66
CA SER A 62 -0.09 1.01 11.59
C SER A 62 -1.33 1.76 12.09
N THR A 63 -1.78 2.77 11.36
CA THR A 63 -3.00 3.55 11.68
C THR A 63 -4.03 3.41 10.57
N ASP A 64 -5.30 3.64 10.88
CA ASP A 64 -6.36 3.53 9.88
C ASP A 64 -6.09 4.43 8.66
N LYS A 65 -6.23 3.85 7.47
CA LYS A 65 -6.11 4.52 6.16
C LYS A 65 -4.79 5.25 5.96
N CYS A 66 -3.72 4.79 6.60
CA CYS A 66 -2.42 5.45 6.60
C CYS A 66 -1.60 5.26 5.31
N ASN A 67 -2.07 4.42 4.38
CA ASN A 67 -1.41 4.11 3.11
C ASN A 67 -2.09 4.72 1.87
N PRO A 68 -2.50 6.02 1.86
CA PRO A 68 -3.17 6.59 0.71
C PRO A 68 -2.21 6.72 -0.49
N HIS A 69 -2.71 6.43 -1.69
CA HIS A 69 -2.02 6.72 -2.94
C HIS A 69 -2.97 7.40 -3.95
N PRO A 70 -2.60 8.56 -4.53
CA PRO A 70 -1.37 9.33 -4.27
C PRO A 70 -1.31 9.85 -2.83
N LYS A 71 -0.09 10.03 -2.30
CA LYS A 71 0.10 10.61 -0.96
C LYS A 71 -0.58 11.98 -0.93
N GLN A 72 -1.52 12.17 -0.01
CA GLN A 72 -2.15 13.47 0.19
C GLN A 72 -1.11 14.42 0.78
N ARG A 73 -1.03 15.65 0.26
CA ARG A 73 -0.22 16.69 0.90
C ARG A 73 -0.84 16.98 2.28
N PRO A 74 -0.03 17.16 3.34
CA PRO A 74 -0.52 17.84 4.53
C PRO A 74 -1.11 19.19 4.10
N ASP A 75 -2.31 19.51 4.58
CA ASP A 75 -2.91 20.84 4.42
C ASP A 75 -2.02 21.92 5.06
#